data_AF-A0A960TRQ8-F1
#
_entry.id   AF-A0A960TRQ8-F1
#
_cell.length_a   1.000
_cell.length_b   1.000
_cell.length_c   1.000
_cell.angle_alpha   90.00
_cell.angle_beta   90.00
_cell.angle_gamma   90.00
#
_symmetry.space_group_name_H-M   'P 1'
#
loop_
_entity.id
_entity.type
_entity.pdbx_description
1 polymer ?
#
loop_
_entity_poly.entity_id
_entity_poly.type
_entity_poly.pdbx_seq_one_letter_code
_entity_poly.pdbx_strand_id
1 'polypeptide(L)'
;MPDAPTLRGIVLALLLGLAAGPAAAVRDVPVVPDSSRIRFSAPERHFGSATSWMVGATLLDQGDLSGALPYLMQAWRMSPGEKDLGLVCRDVLFELGFGADALDVSRRLVLDHGDDPTDGPAIR
;
A
#
# COMPACT_ATOMS: atom_id res chain seq x y z
N MET A 1 8.51 -30.22 56.91
CA MET A 1 7.41 -29.49 56.25
C MET A 1 7.53 -29.71 54.74
N PRO A 2 6.41 -29.88 54.04
CA PRO A 2 6.20 -30.77 52.88
C PRO A 2 6.56 -30.19 51.49
N ASP A 3 6.70 -31.10 50.51
CA ASP A 3 6.28 -31.13 49.09
C ASP A 3 6.20 -29.81 48.30
N ALA A 4 6.68 -29.67 47.05
CA ALA A 4 6.22 -30.38 45.85
C ALA A 4 7.05 -29.93 44.59
N PRO A 5 6.86 -30.53 43.40
CA PRO A 5 7.93 -30.94 42.49
C PRO A 5 8.28 -30.03 41.27
N THR A 6 9.49 -30.32 40.78
CA THR A 6 10.20 -29.93 39.56
C THR A 6 9.42 -29.99 38.25
N LEU A 7 9.36 -28.85 37.57
CA LEU A 7 8.88 -28.63 36.19
C LEU A 7 9.94 -29.02 35.13
N ARG A 8 10.66 -30.12 35.36
CA ARG A 8 11.64 -30.71 34.43
C ARG A 8 11.13 -32.09 34.01
N GLY A 9 10.24 -32.16 33.03
CA GLY A 9 9.74 -33.47 32.61
C GLY A 9 8.66 -33.55 31.55
N ILE A 10 8.31 -32.45 30.86
CA ILE A 10 7.22 -32.49 29.84
C ILE A 10 7.77 -32.34 28.40
N VAL A 11 9.09 -32.21 28.22
CA VAL A 11 9.71 -32.07 26.90
C VAL A 11 10.67 -33.22 26.64
N LEU A 12 10.21 -34.49 26.66
CA LEU A 12 10.90 -35.59 25.98
C LEU A 12 10.14 -36.94 26.00
N ALA A 13 8.87 -36.99 25.59
CA ALA A 13 8.24 -38.28 25.31
C ALA A 13 7.03 -38.09 24.41
N LEU A 14 7.22 -38.17 23.09
CA LEU A 14 6.26 -38.83 22.18
C LEU A 14 6.83 -38.87 20.75
N LEU A 15 7.92 -39.61 20.56
CA LEU A 15 8.43 -40.00 19.25
C LEU A 15 8.69 -41.50 19.29
N LEU A 16 7.72 -42.31 18.83
CA LEU A 16 7.91 -43.45 17.93
C LEU A 16 6.67 -44.34 17.88
N GLY A 17 6.26 -44.67 16.65
CA GLY A 17 5.67 -45.96 16.32
C GLY A 17 4.16 -45.99 16.11
N LEU A 18 3.72 -45.81 14.86
CA LEU A 18 2.44 -46.38 14.44
C LEU A 18 2.56 -47.01 13.05
N ALA A 19 2.00 -48.22 12.97
CA ALA A 19 2.20 -49.24 11.96
C ALA A 19 1.29 -49.10 10.72
N ALA A 20 1.78 -49.63 9.61
CA ALA A 20 1.08 -50.38 8.54
C ALA A 20 -0.43 -50.14 8.24
N GLY A 21 -0.70 -49.45 7.12
CA GLY A 21 -1.74 -49.67 6.05
C GLY A 21 -3.24 -49.87 6.38
N PRO A 22 -4.15 -50.05 5.38
CA PRO A 22 -4.11 -49.70 3.95
C PRO A 22 -5.33 -48.84 3.48
N ALA A 23 -5.39 -48.62 2.16
CA ALA A 23 -6.39 -47.92 1.34
C ALA A 23 -7.88 -48.07 1.72
N ALA A 24 -8.68 -47.01 1.53
CA ALA A 24 -9.96 -47.03 0.79
C ALA A 24 -10.75 -45.72 0.90
N ALA A 25 -11.52 -45.46 -0.17
CA ALA A 25 -12.71 -44.60 -0.27
C ALA A 25 -12.49 -43.09 -0.44
N VAL A 26 -12.26 -42.73 -1.70
CA VAL A 26 -12.72 -41.46 -2.29
C VAL A 26 -14.20 -41.29 -1.95
N ARG A 27 -14.51 -40.26 -1.16
CA ARG A 27 -15.88 -39.77 -1.00
C ARG A 27 -16.05 -38.58 -1.94
N ASP A 28 -16.99 -38.70 -2.87
CA ASP A 28 -17.47 -37.58 -3.68
C ASP A 28 -18.00 -36.48 -2.74
N VAL A 29 -17.24 -35.39 -2.65
CA VAL A 29 -17.67 -34.18 -1.95
C VAL A 29 -18.57 -33.39 -2.90
N PRO A 30 -19.79 -32.99 -2.49
CA PRO A 30 -20.62 -32.11 -3.30
C PRO A 30 -19.90 -30.77 -3.49
N VAL A 31 -19.72 -30.36 -4.75
CA VAL A 31 -19.19 -29.04 -5.11
C VAL A 31 -20.15 -27.98 -4.59
N VAL A 32 -19.81 -27.39 -3.45
CA VAL A 32 -20.40 -26.14 -2.98
C VAL A 32 -19.93 -25.05 -3.95
N PRO A 33 -20.84 -24.33 -4.63
CA PRO A 33 -20.43 -23.24 -5.52
C PRO A 33 -19.69 -22.19 -4.71
N ASP A 34 -18.45 -21.97 -5.12
CA ASP A 34 -17.47 -21.09 -4.49
C ASP A 34 -17.96 -19.64 -4.45
N SER A 35 -18.31 -19.17 -3.26
CA SER A 35 -18.70 -17.78 -2.97
C SER A 35 -17.56 -16.77 -3.21
N SER A 36 -16.35 -17.22 -3.59
CA SER A 36 -15.20 -16.34 -3.85
C SER A 36 -15.30 -15.52 -5.14
N ARG A 37 -16.36 -15.71 -5.95
CA ARG A 37 -16.53 -14.99 -7.23
C ARG A 37 -17.39 -13.73 -7.13
N ILE A 38 -17.13 -12.88 -6.14
CA ILE A 38 -17.17 -11.45 -6.41
C ILE A 38 -15.73 -10.97 -6.51
N ARG A 39 -15.12 -11.26 -7.66
CA ARG A 39 -13.91 -10.56 -8.07
C ARG A 39 -14.37 -9.15 -8.43
N PHE A 40 -14.45 -8.28 -7.42
CA PHE A 40 -14.73 -6.87 -7.62
C PHE A 40 -13.51 -6.29 -8.33
N SER A 41 -13.54 -6.31 -9.66
CA SER A 41 -12.66 -5.49 -10.49
C SER A 41 -13.10 -4.05 -10.35
N ALA A 42 -12.96 -3.47 -9.15
CA ALA A 42 -12.88 -2.03 -9.05
C ALA A 42 -11.65 -1.60 -9.86
N PRO A 43 -11.70 -0.48 -10.59
CA PRO A 43 -10.46 0.19 -10.94
C PRO A 43 -9.66 0.34 -9.64
N GLU A 44 -8.34 0.13 -9.70
CA GLU A 44 -7.44 0.28 -8.54
C GLU A 44 -7.52 1.71 -8.00
N ARG A 45 -8.60 2.03 -7.27
CA ARG A 45 -8.69 3.22 -6.47
C ARG A 45 -7.79 2.91 -5.30
N HIS A 46 -6.61 3.53 -5.31
CA HIS A 46 -5.70 3.48 -4.19
C HIS A 46 -6.39 4.16 -3.01
N PHE A 47 -7.18 3.41 -2.23
CA PHE A 47 -8.05 3.94 -1.16
C PHE A 47 -7.27 4.79 -0.13
N GLY A 48 -5.97 4.53 0.04
CA GLY A 48 -5.09 5.35 0.87
C GLY A 48 -4.63 6.66 0.23
N SER A 49 -4.61 6.77 -1.10
CA SER A 49 -4.19 7.96 -1.83
C SER A 49 -5.15 9.12 -1.59
N ALA A 50 -6.45 8.89 -1.79
CA ALA A 50 -7.48 9.91 -1.57
C ALA A 50 -7.48 10.44 -0.12
N THR A 51 -7.33 9.54 0.86
CA THR A 51 -7.25 9.95 2.28
C THR A 51 -6.00 10.80 2.53
N SER A 52 -4.84 10.38 2.02
CA SER A 52 -3.58 11.11 2.19
C SER A 52 -3.64 12.47 1.48
N TRP A 53 -4.24 12.52 0.29
CA TRP A 53 -4.51 13.76 -0.43
C TRP A 53 -5.39 14.72 0.38
N MET A 54 -6.52 14.23 0.94
CA MET A 54 -7.42 15.07 1.73
C MET A 54 -6.71 15.71 2.93
N VAL A 55 -5.87 14.94 3.64
CA VAL A 55 -5.09 15.47 4.76
C VAL A 55 -4.08 16.51 4.27
N GLY A 56 -3.30 16.19 3.23
CA GLY A 56 -2.33 17.11 2.64
C GLY A 56 -2.99 18.42 2.17
N ALA A 57 -4.09 18.33 1.42
CA ALA A 57 -4.85 19.47 0.91
C ALA A 57 -5.42 20.34 2.05
N THR A 58 -5.90 19.73 3.12
CA THR A 58 -6.38 20.47 4.31
C THR A 58 -5.25 21.26 4.96
N LEU A 59 -4.05 20.67 5.05
CA LEU A 59 -2.87 21.35 5.61
C LEU A 59 -2.37 22.47 4.69
N LEU A 60 -2.44 22.28 3.36
CA LEU A 60 -2.16 23.35 2.40
C LEU A 60 -3.12 24.53 2.54
N ASP A 61 -4.42 24.27 2.71
CA ASP A 61 -5.43 25.32 2.95
C ASP A 61 -5.16 26.11 4.24
N GLN A 62 -4.56 25.46 5.24
CA GLN A 62 -4.10 26.08 6.48
C GLN A 62 -2.74 26.79 6.36
N GLY A 63 -2.06 26.66 5.21
CA GLY A 63 -0.72 27.19 4.98
C GLY A 63 0.42 26.37 5.60
N ASP A 64 0.13 25.19 6.17
CA ASP A 64 1.15 24.30 6.73
C ASP A 64 1.76 23.41 5.64
N LEU A 65 2.62 24.02 4.81
CA LEU A 65 3.35 23.34 3.75
C LEU A 65 4.21 22.18 4.29
N SER A 66 4.86 22.39 5.44
CA SER A 66 5.76 21.40 6.05
C SER A 66 5.00 20.18 6.55
N GLY A 67 3.86 20.41 7.20
CA GLY A 67 2.95 19.35 7.63
C GLY A 67 2.26 18.65 6.47
N ALA A 68 1.94 19.36 5.39
CA ALA A 68 1.27 18.79 4.21
C ALA A 68 2.15 17.82 3.42
N LEU A 69 3.43 18.16 3.25
CA LEU A 69 4.38 17.43 2.40
C LEU A 69 4.38 15.89 2.59
N PRO A 70 4.48 15.32 3.80
CA PRO A 70 4.51 13.86 3.98
C PRO A 70 3.22 13.17 3.49
N TYR A 71 2.06 13.82 3.63
CA TYR A 71 0.79 13.28 3.16
C TYR A 71 0.64 13.36 1.65
N LEU A 72 1.10 14.47 1.04
CA LEU A 72 1.12 14.64 -0.40
C LEU A 72 2.07 13.63 -1.08
N MET A 73 3.28 13.46 -0.54
CA MET A 73 4.23 12.45 -1.03
C MET A 73 3.68 11.03 -0.89
N GLN A 74 2.94 10.76 0.19
CA GLN A 74 2.29 9.46 0.37
C GLN A 74 1.17 9.24 -0.64
N ALA A 75 0.35 10.25 -0.93
CA ALA A 75 -0.68 10.18 -1.97
C ALA A 75 -0.04 9.89 -3.34
N TRP A 76 0.99 10.65 -3.70
CA TRP A 76 1.68 10.48 -4.99
C TRP A 76 2.41 9.12 -5.09
N ARG A 77 2.95 8.59 -3.99
CA ARG A 77 3.53 7.23 -3.96
C ARG A 77 2.48 6.16 -4.19
N MET A 78 1.26 6.36 -3.70
CA MET A 78 0.16 5.41 -3.88
C MET A 78 -0.49 5.53 -5.26
N SER A 79 -0.42 6.69 -5.91
CA SER A 79 -0.95 6.93 -7.25
C SER A 79 0.15 7.51 -8.15
N PRO A 80 1.19 6.71 -8.45
CA PRO A 80 2.27 7.14 -9.32
C PRO A 80 1.70 7.41 -10.73
N GLY A 81 2.04 8.55 -11.31
CA GLY A 81 1.49 8.99 -12.61
C GLY A 81 0.19 9.78 -12.52
N GLU A 82 -0.30 10.11 -11.33
CA GLU A 82 -1.32 11.15 -11.19
C GLU A 82 -0.66 12.53 -11.27
N LYS A 83 -0.84 13.18 -12.42
CA LYS A 83 -0.20 14.45 -12.77
C LYS A 83 -0.43 15.54 -11.72
N ASP A 84 -1.69 15.75 -11.33
CA ASP A 84 -2.06 16.81 -10.39
C ASP A 84 -1.38 16.62 -9.03
N LEU A 85 -1.31 15.38 -8.54
CA LEU A 85 -0.59 15.07 -7.31
C LEU A 85 0.90 15.38 -7.44
N GLY A 86 1.52 15.02 -8.55
CA GLY A 86 2.92 15.32 -8.79
C GLY A 86 3.20 16.82 -8.89
N LEU A 87 2.33 17.59 -9.57
CA LEU A 87 2.47 19.05 -9.67
C LEU A 87 2.42 19.71 -8.29
N VAL A 88 1.45 19.31 -7.46
CA VAL A 88 1.33 19.83 -6.09
C VAL A 88 2.54 19.44 -5.24
N CYS A 89 3.03 18.20 -5.33
CA CYS A 89 4.25 17.79 -4.63
C CYS A 89 5.47 18.62 -5.05
N ARG A 90 5.65 18.84 -6.37
CA ARG A 90 6.73 19.66 -6.91
C ARG A 90 6.68 21.08 -6.35
N ASP A 91 5.51 21.70 -6.36
CA ASP A 91 5.35 23.09 -5.93
C ASP A 91 5.62 23.24 -4.43
N VAL A 92 5.08 22.34 -3.60
CA VAL A 92 5.33 22.35 -2.15
C VAL A 92 6.82 22.12 -1.84
N LEU A 93 7.48 21.18 -2.54
CA LEU A 93 8.92 20.96 -2.39
C LEU A 93 9.74 22.20 -2.78
N PHE A 94 9.34 22.89 -3.86
CA PHE A 94 10.00 24.11 -4.30
C PHE A 94 9.86 25.24 -3.26
N GLU A 95 8.64 25.48 -2.78
CA GLU A 95 8.35 26.51 -1.76
C GLU A 95 9.09 26.25 -0.43
N LEU A 96 9.26 24.99 -0.05
CA LEU A 96 10.02 24.61 1.14
C LEU A 96 11.55 24.65 0.94
N GLY A 97 12.03 24.93 -0.29
CA GLY A 97 13.45 25.00 -0.63
C GLY A 97 14.10 23.66 -0.96
N PHE A 98 13.34 22.58 -1.09
CA PHE A 98 13.80 21.25 -1.50
C PHE A 98 13.91 21.14 -3.04
N GLY A 99 14.65 22.05 -3.66
CA GLY A 99 14.70 22.18 -5.13
C GLY A 99 15.21 20.94 -5.88
N ALA A 100 16.13 20.17 -5.29
CA ALA A 100 16.62 18.92 -5.88
C ALA A 100 15.50 17.86 -5.98
N ASP A 101 14.70 17.73 -4.93
CA ASP A 101 13.56 16.79 -4.90
C ASP A 101 12.45 17.27 -5.84
N ALA A 102 12.15 18.57 -5.85
CA ALA A 102 11.19 19.16 -6.80
C ALA A 102 11.59 18.90 -8.26
N LEU A 103 12.89 18.93 -8.58
CA LEU A 103 13.40 18.61 -9.91
C LEU A 103 13.25 17.11 -10.23
N ASP A 104 13.44 16.21 -9.27
CA ASP A 104 13.19 14.78 -9.47
C ASP A 104 11.71 14.52 -9.78
N VAL A 105 10.80 15.15 -9.03
CA VAL A 105 9.35 15.10 -9.31
C VAL A 105 9.04 15.63 -10.71
N SER A 106 9.61 16.77 -11.08
CA SER A 106 9.43 17.38 -12.39
C SER A 106 9.90 16.47 -13.52
N ARG A 107 11.07 15.82 -13.35
CA ARG A 107 11.59 14.87 -14.33
C ARG A 107 10.65 13.68 -14.50
N ARG A 108 10.12 13.12 -13.42
CA ARG A 108 9.16 12.00 -13.49
C ARG A 108 7.87 12.40 -14.21
N LEU A 109 7.31 13.56 -13.88
CA LEU A 109 6.13 14.08 -14.58
C LEU A 109 6.35 14.22 -16.09
N VAL A 110 7.52 14.73 -16.52
CA VAL A 110 7.85 14.82 -17.94
C VAL A 110 8.01 13.45 -18.58
N LEU A 111 8.62 12.48 -17.89
CA LEU A 111 8.75 11.12 -18.42
C LEU A 111 7.40 10.41 -18.53
N ASP A 112 6.51 10.63 -17.58
CA ASP A 112 5.22 9.94 -17.52
C ASP A 112 4.16 10.63 -18.40
N HIS A 113 4.27 11.95 -18.64
CA HIS A 113 3.21 12.77 -19.26
C HIS A 113 3.70 13.74 -20.35
N GLY A 114 4.99 13.78 -20.69
CA GLY A 114 5.58 14.82 -21.56
C GLY A 114 5.07 14.85 -23.01
N ASP A 115 4.33 13.82 -23.45
CA ASP A 115 3.68 13.76 -24.76
C ASP A 115 2.19 14.14 -24.71
N ASP A 116 1.66 14.55 -23.56
CA ASP A 116 0.26 14.96 -23.43
C ASP A 116 0.02 16.27 -24.22
N PRO A 117 -0.77 16.26 -25.31
CA PRO A 117 -1.00 17.45 -26.13
C PRO A 117 -1.73 18.56 -25.37
N THR A 118 -2.30 18.28 -24.19
CA THR A 118 -2.91 19.30 -23.33
C THR A 118 -1.89 20.11 -22.52
N ASP A 119 -0.62 19.70 -22.50
CA ASP A 119 0.49 20.40 -21.83
C ASP A 119 1.23 21.42 -22.70
N GLY A 120 0.72 21.69 -23.91
CA GLY A 120 1.23 22.80 -24.72
C GLY A 120 1.21 24.11 -23.93
N PRO A 121 2.20 25.01 -24.13
CA PRO A 121 2.28 26.26 -23.38
C PRO A 121 0.95 27.00 -23.53
N ALA A 122 0.29 27.27 -22.40
CA ALA A 122 -0.87 28.15 -22.36
C ALA A 122 -0.39 29.56 -22.68
N ILE A 123 -0.23 29.86 -23.97
CA ILE A 123 0.00 31.21 -24.45
C ILE A 123 -1.33 31.95 -24.28
N ARG A 124 -1.43 32.78 -23.24
CA ARG A 124 -2.44 33.83 -23.09
C ARG A 124 -1.76 35.14 -22.75
#